data_AF-A0A430KYU1-F1
#
_entry.id   AF-A0A430KYU1-F1
#
_cell.length_a   1.000
_cell.length_b   1.000
_cell.length_c   1.000
_cell.angle_alpha   90.00
_cell.angle_beta   90.00
_cell.angle_gamma   90.00
#
_symmetry.space_group_name_H-M   'P 1'
#
loop_
_entity.id
_entity.type
_entity.pdbx_description
1 polymer ?
#
loop_
_entity_poly.entity_id
_entity_poly.type
_entity_poly.pdbx_seq_one_letter_code
_entity_poly.pdbx_strand_id
1 'polypeptide(L)'
;MKTRSQKRASGKASLRPNRIRRKHSTKQEDYKWESLEIDRVELEESTGSFIVVVKWPNGDVSQHDKVEIYNKSPRKMLKFYERHIQFVDREEAEK
;
A
#
# COMPACT_ATOMS: atom_id res chain seq x y z
N MET A 1 -25.95 31.05 57.39
CA MET A 1 -25.47 32.31 56.76
C MET A 1 -24.61 31.98 55.55
N LYS A 2 -24.87 32.68 54.43
CA LYS A 2 -24.04 32.96 53.24
C LYS A 2 -23.62 31.77 52.33
N THR A 3 -24.32 31.72 51.20
CA THR A 3 -24.12 30.94 49.98
C THR A 3 -22.85 31.33 49.22
N ARG A 4 -22.28 30.43 48.39
CA ARG A 4 -21.57 30.86 47.16
C ARG A 4 -21.45 29.76 46.10
N SER A 5 -22.32 29.90 45.10
CA SER A 5 -22.18 29.43 43.72
C SER A 5 -20.98 30.06 43.02
N GLN A 6 -20.23 29.29 42.22
CA GLN A 6 -19.54 29.75 40.99
C GLN A 6 -19.53 28.58 40.00
N LYS A 7 -20.42 28.53 38.99
CA LYS A 7 -20.40 29.17 37.65
C LYS A 7 -19.33 28.59 36.70
N ARG A 8 -19.84 28.16 35.54
CA ARG A 8 -19.27 27.36 34.44
C ARG A 8 -18.06 28.01 33.74
N ALA A 9 -17.23 27.18 33.10
CA ALA A 9 -16.43 27.59 31.95
C ALA A 9 -16.59 26.56 30.81
N SER A 10 -17.29 26.97 29.76
CA SER A 10 -17.33 26.33 28.45
C SER A 10 -15.96 26.47 27.75
N GLY A 11 -15.18 25.39 27.71
CA GLY A 11 -13.94 25.29 26.95
C GLY A 11 -14.16 24.41 25.73
N LYS A 12 -13.99 25.00 24.55
CA LYS A 12 -14.25 24.45 23.22
C LYS A 12 -13.73 23.02 23.07
N ALA A 13 -14.56 22.14 22.49
CA ALA A 13 -14.11 20.85 21.97
C ALA A 13 -12.90 21.11 21.07
N SER A 14 -11.71 20.74 21.53
CA SER A 14 -10.55 20.71 20.66
C SER A 14 -10.85 19.62 19.64
N LEU A 15 -11.21 20.03 18.42
CA LEU A 15 -11.11 19.23 17.23
C LEU A 15 -9.61 18.89 17.04
N ARG A 16 -9.08 18.00 17.88
CA ARG A 16 -7.87 17.28 17.54
C ARG A 16 -8.31 16.40 16.38
N PRO A 17 -7.79 16.62 15.15
CA PRO A 17 -8.05 15.66 14.10
C PRO A 17 -7.60 14.32 14.65
N ASN A 18 -8.52 13.35 14.63
CA ASN A 18 -8.30 11.99 15.06
C ASN A 18 -6.98 11.54 14.42
N ARG A 19 -5.90 11.49 15.21
CA ARG A 19 -4.59 11.07 14.73
C ARG A 19 -4.78 9.60 14.46
N ILE A 20 -5.12 9.27 13.21
CA ILE A 20 -5.22 7.90 12.72
C ILE A 20 -3.94 7.23 13.18
N ARG A 21 -4.09 6.38 14.20
CA ARG A 21 -2.99 5.70 14.86
C ARG A 21 -2.50 4.71 13.83
N ARG A 22 -1.50 5.12 13.03
CA ARG A 22 -0.82 4.24 12.08
C ARG A 22 -0.37 3.04 12.91
N LYS A 23 -0.99 1.88 12.65
CA LYS A 23 -0.53 0.62 13.21
C LYS A 23 0.91 0.49 12.73
N HIS A 24 1.86 0.64 13.64
CA HIS A 24 3.26 0.37 13.34
C HIS A 24 3.33 -1.12 13.02
N SER A 25 3.51 -1.47 11.74
CA SER A 25 3.96 -2.81 11.39
C SER A 25 5.26 -3.05 12.16
N THR A 26 5.38 -4.22 12.77
CA THR A 26 6.65 -4.62 13.36
C THR A 26 7.65 -4.76 12.21
N LYS A 27 8.88 -4.28 12.38
CA LYS A 27 9.94 -4.33 11.34
C LYS A 27 10.13 -5.71 10.69
N GLN A 28 9.70 -6.76 11.39
CA GLN A 28 9.77 -8.14 10.94
C GLN A 28 8.82 -8.46 9.78
N GLU A 29 7.63 -7.85 9.74
CA GLU A 29 6.70 -8.04 8.62
C GLU A 29 7.22 -7.38 7.35
N ASP A 30 7.77 -6.16 7.47
CA ASP A 30 8.30 -5.40 6.34
C ASP A 30 9.42 -6.17 5.60
N TYR A 31 10.29 -6.88 6.33
CA TYR A 31 11.36 -7.69 5.74
C TYR A 31 10.86 -8.87 4.89
N LYS A 32 9.73 -9.48 5.28
CA LYS A 32 9.12 -10.59 4.54
C LYS A 32 8.71 -10.12 3.13
N TRP A 33 8.10 -8.94 3.06
CA TRP A 33 7.66 -8.34 1.80
C TRP A 33 8.86 -7.92 0.94
N GLU A 34 9.95 -7.42 1.52
CA GLU A 34 11.15 -7.11 0.74
C GLU A 34 11.88 -8.33 0.16
N SER A 35 11.58 -9.54 0.65
CA SER A 35 12.22 -10.78 0.18
C SER A 35 11.47 -11.49 -0.95
N LEU A 36 10.21 -11.13 -1.22
CA LEU A 36 9.43 -11.73 -2.30
C LEU A 36 9.96 -11.37 -3.68
N GLU A 37 9.57 -12.14 -4.69
CA GLU A 37 9.78 -11.82 -6.10
C GLU A 37 8.44 -11.73 -6.82
N ILE A 38 8.31 -10.76 -7.72
CA ILE A 38 7.12 -10.65 -8.57
C ILE A 38 7.38 -11.50 -9.80
N ASP A 39 6.50 -12.48 -10.01
CA ASP A 39 6.58 -13.42 -11.12
C ASP A 39 5.91 -12.83 -12.36
N ARG A 40 4.66 -12.37 -12.21
CA ARG A 40 3.89 -11.76 -13.29
C ARG A 40 2.78 -10.85 -12.79
N VAL A 41 2.31 -9.99 -13.68
CA VAL A 41 1.18 -9.09 -13.46
C VAL A 41 0.12 -9.40 -14.51
N GLU A 42 -1.07 -9.76 -14.05
CA GLU A 42 -2.21 -10.12 -14.89
C GLU A 42 -3.26 -9.00 -14.82
N LEU A 43 -3.89 -8.67 -15.94
CA LEU A 43 -5.04 -7.78 -15.97
C LEU A 43 -6.30 -8.62 -15.84
N GLU A 44 -7.08 -8.39 -14.79
CA GLU A 44 -8.38 -9.00 -14.62
C GLU A 44 -9.40 -8.28 -15.50
N GLU A 45 -9.88 -8.94 -16.56
CA GLU A 45 -10.76 -8.35 -17.57
C GLU A 45 -12.13 -7.92 -17.01
N SER A 46 -12.60 -8.57 -15.97
CA SER A 46 -13.91 -8.29 -15.36
C SER A 46 -13.93 -6.99 -14.57
N THR A 47 -12.82 -6.65 -13.91
CA THR A 47 -12.70 -5.49 -13.01
C THR A 47 -11.79 -4.40 -13.57
N GLY A 48 -10.99 -4.70 -14.61
CA GLY A 48 -9.92 -3.84 -15.10
C GLY A 48 -8.79 -3.64 -14.08
N SER A 49 -8.72 -4.48 -13.04
CA SER A 49 -7.72 -4.39 -11.98
C SER A 49 -6.52 -5.29 -12.27
N PHE A 50 -5.34 -4.90 -11.82
CA PHE A 50 -4.14 -5.73 -12.02
C PHE A 50 -3.92 -6.59 -10.79
N ILE A 51 -3.87 -7.90 -11.02
CA ILE A 51 -3.51 -8.89 -10.01
C ILE A 51 -2.03 -9.22 -10.18
N VAL A 52 -1.30 -9.12 -9.08
CA VAL A 52 0.14 -9.36 -9.03
C VAL A 52 0.38 -10.71 -8.40
N VAL A 53 1.00 -11.61 -9.17
CA VAL A 53 1.42 -12.92 -8.68
C VAL A 53 2.84 -12.79 -8.12
N VAL A 54 2.99 -13.13 -6.85
CA VAL A 54 4.27 -13.07 -6.13
C VAL A 54 4.72 -14.46 -5.70
N LYS A 55 6.02 -14.69 -5.77
CA LYS A 55 6.69 -15.88 -5.26
C LYS A 55 7.44 -15.52 -3.99
N TRP A 56 7.13 -16.24 -2.92
CA TRP A 56 7.81 -16.11 -1.64
C TRP A 56 9.12 -16.89 -1.64
N PRO A 57 10.10 -16.52 -0.81
CA PRO A 57 11.36 -17.26 -0.68
C PRO A 57 11.16 -18.72 -0.24
N ASN A 58 10.03 -19.03 0.41
CA ASN A 58 9.67 -20.40 0.81
C ASN A 58 9.22 -21.28 -0.37
N GLY A 59 9.06 -20.71 -1.57
CA GLY A 59 8.52 -21.37 -2.76
C GLY A 59 7.01 -21.20 -2.94
N ASP A 60 6.31 -20.71 -1.93
CA ASP A 60 4.88 -20.42 -2.01
C ASP A 60 4.58 -19.32 -3.02
N VAL A 61 3.41 -19.38 -3.64
CA VAL A 61 2.92 -18.36 -4.58
C VAL A 61 1.63 -17.79 -4.05
N SER A 62 1.49 -16.46 -4.06
CA SER A 62 0.25 -15.78 -3.69
C SER A 62 -0.12 -14.70 -4.70
N GLN A 63 -1.39 -14.30 -4.68
CA GLN A 63 -1.93 -13.26 -5.55
C GLN A 63 -2.37 -12.08 -4.70
N HIS A 64 -2.02 -10.88 -5.12
CA HIS A 64 -2.33 -9.64 -4.43
C HIS A 64 -2.77 -8.56 -5.41
N ASP A 65 -3.58 -7.61 -4.95
CA ASP A 65 -3.88 -6.41 -5.72
C ASP A 65 -2.62 -5.52 -5.85
N LYS A 66 -2.49 -4.81 -6.97
CA LYS A 66 -1.40 -3.86 -7.23
C LYS A 66 -1.23 -2.83 -6.12
N VAL A 67 -2.35 -2.35 -5.56
CA VAL A 67 -2.34 -1.33 -4.50
C VAL A 67 -1.68 -1.85 -3.23
N GLU A 68 -1.87 -3.13 -2.90
CA GLU A 68 -1.21 -3.73 -1.73
C GLU A 68 0.31 -3.80 -1.94
N ILE A 69 0.75 -4.25 -3.12
CA ILE A 69 2.18 -4.38 -3.45
C ILE A 69 2.88 -3.02 -3.52
N TYR A 70 2.22 -2.00 -4.07
CA TYR A 70 2.77 -0.64 -4.09
C TYR A 70 3.05 -0.10 -2.68
N ASN A 71 2.20 -0.44 -1.71
CA ASN A 71 2.36 0.01 -0.33
C ASN A 71 3.41 -0.82 0.43
N LYS A 72 3.43 -2.14 0.24
CA LYS A 72 4.29 -3.04 1.02
C LYS A 72 5.67 -3.27 0.43
N SER A 73 5.81 -3.28 -0.90
CA SER A 73 7.07 -3.57 -1.59
C SER A 73 7.21 -2.81 -2.91
N PRO A 74 7.20 -1.46 -2.86
CA PRO A 74 7.33 -0.63 -4.05
C PRO A 74 8.62 -0.93 -4.83
N ARG A 75 9.73 -1.22 -4.14
CA ARG A 75 11.02 -1.50 -4.77
C ARG A 75 11.00 -2.76 -5.63
N LYS A 76 10.32 -3.81 -5.18
CA LYS A 76 10.20 -5.07 -5.95
C LYS A 76 9.36 -4.88 -7.20
N MET A 77 8.30 -4.07 -7.08
CA MET A 77 7.47 -3.68 -8.21
C MET A 77 8.25 -2.90 -9.27
N LEU A 78 9.04 -1.91 -8.87
CA LEU A 78 9.88 -1.16 -9.81
C LEU A 78 10.85 -2.07 -10.56
N LYS A 79 11.55 -2.97 -9.85
CA LYS A 79 12.43 -3.98 -10.47
C LYS A 79 11.70 -4.91 -11.44
N PHE A 80 10.42 -5.17 -11.23
CA PHE A 80 9.62 -5.92 -12.18
C PHE A 80 9.42 -5.10 -13.46
N TYR A 81 8.98 -3.85 -13.36
CA TYR A 81 8.78 -2.99 -14.52
C TYR A 81 10.08 -2.70 -15.28
N GLU A 82 11.19 -2.45 -14.59
CA GLU A 82 12.51 -2.25 -15.21
C GLU A 82 12.93 -3.43 -16.10
N ARG A 83 12.56 -4.66 -15.72
CA ARG A 83 12.86 -5.87 -16.50
C ARG A 83 11.91 -6.11 -17.67
N HIS A 84 10.70 -5.53 -17.63
CA HIS A 84 9.65 -5.77 -18.62
C HIS A 84 9.36 -4.56 -19.51
N ILE A 85 10.01 -3.42 -19.27
CA ILE A 85 9.89 -2.25 -20.14
C ILE A 85 10.57 -2.55 -21.48
N GLN A 86 9.86 -2.28 -22.57
CA GLN A 86 10.39 -2.36 -23.93
C GLN A 86 10.28 -0.98 -24.56
N PHE A 87 11.37 -0.52 -25.16
CA PHE A 87 11.37 0.68 -25.96
C PHE A 87 11.02 0.27 -27.39
N VAL A 88 9.87 0.75 -27.86
CA VAL A 88 9.37 0.45 -29.20
C VAL A 88 9.49 1.72 -30.03
N ASP A 89 10.05 1.60 -31.23
CA ASP A 89 10.09 2.71 -32.18
C ASP A 89 8.67 2.99 -32.69
N ARG A 90 8.39 4.26 -32.98
CA ARG A 90 7.04 4.74 -33.33
C ARG A 90 6.41 3.99 -34.50
N GLU A 91 7.24 3.49 -35.43
CA GLU A 91 6.80 2.78 -36.63
C GLU A 91 6.36 1.32 -36.37
N GLU A 92 6.83 0.68 -35.28
CA GLU A 92 6.42 -0.67 -34.90
C GLU A 92 5.23 -0.69 -33.94
N ALA A 93 4.99 0.41 -33.21
CA ALA A 93 3.88 0.51 -32.26
C ALA A 93 2.49 0.69 -32.90
N GLU A 94 2.43 1.08 -34.18
CA GLU A 94 1.19 1.33 -34.94
C GLU A 94 0.80 0.18 -35.89
N LYS A 95 1.55 -0.95 -35.87
CA LYS A 95 1.22 -2.19 -36.60
C LYS A 95 0.34 -3.12 -35.78
#